data_AF-A0A151RXT7-F1
#
_entry.id   AF-A0A151RXT7-F1
#
_cell.length_a   1.000
_cell.length_b   1.000
_cell.length_c   1.000
_cell.angle_alpha   90.00
_cell.angle_beta   90.00
_cell.angle_gamma   90.00
#
_symmetry.space_group_name_H-M   'P 1'
#
loop_
_entity.id
_entity.type
_entity.pdbx_description
1 polymer ?
#
loop_
_entity_poly.entity_id
_entity_poly.type
_entity_poly.pdbx_seq_one_letter_code
_entity_poly.pdbx_strand_id
1 'polypeptide(L)' 'ENEKELFNLHHASLKNVVERIFGIFKSRFTIFKSAPPFLFKTQVELVLACAALHNFLHKECCYDEFSIEVVDEPSSSIKP' A
#
# COMPACT_ATOMS: atom_id res chain seq x y z
N GLU A 1 27.32 -11.81 5.21
CA GLU A 1 26.22 -11.02 4.63
C GLU A 1 26.80 -9.70 4.19
N ASN A 2 26.58 -9.30 2.94
CA ASN A 2 27.17 -8.07 2.41
C ASN A 2 26.33 -6.89 2.92
N GLU A 3 26.93 -5.81 3.45
CA GLU A 3 26.17 -4.67 4.02
C GLU A 3 25.13 -4.10 3.05
N LYS A 4 25.45 -4.17 1.74
CA LYS A 4 24.57 -3.79 0.64
C LYS A 4 23.31 -4.67 0.53
N GLU A 5 23.43 -5.97 0.78
CA GLU A 5 22.30 -6.92 0.72
C GLU A 5 21.31 -6.64 1.86
N LEU A 6 21.82 -6.42 3.08
CA LEU A 6 20.99 -6.09 4.24
C LEU A 6 20.26 -4.74 4.03
N PHE A 7 20.97 -3.73 3.51
CA PHE A 7 20.35 -2.45 3.15
C PHE A 7 19.23 -2.61 2.11
N ASN A 8 19.49 -3.37 1.04
CA ASN A 8 18.51 -3.62 -0.01
C ASN A 8 17.28 -4.37 0.53
N LEU A 9 17.49 -5.34 1.42
CA LEU A 9 16.41 -6.09 2.05
C LEU A 9 15.50 -5.17 2.88
N HIS A 10 16.08 -4.34 3.73
CA HIS A 10 15.30 -3.37 4.53
C HIS A 10 14.59 -2.35 3.65
N HIS A 11 15.25 -1.83 2.62
CA HIS A 11 14.64 -0.89 1.68
C HIS A 11 13.45 -1.53 0.94
N ALA A 12 13.62 -2.75 0.42
CA ALA A 12 12.55 -3.48 -0.27
C ALA A 12 11.38 -3.79 0.67
N SER A 13 11.67 -4.19 1.91
CA SER A 13 10.65 -4.44 2.94
C SER A 13 9.81 -3.19 3.22
N LEU A 14 10.46 -2.04 3.44
CA LEU A 14 9.75 -0.77 3.67
C LEU A 14 8.92 -0.36 2.45
N LYS A 15 9.49 -0.46 1.24
CA LYS A 15 8.80 -0.14 0.00
C LYS A 15 7.55 -1.02 -0.19
N ASN A 16 7.66 -2.31 0.09
CA ASN A 16 6.54 -3.26 0.01
C ASN A 16 5.38 -2.86 0.95
N VAL A 17 5.69 -2.44 2.18
CA VAL A 17 4.66 -1.95 3.12
C VAL A 17 3.94 -0.73 2.56
N VAL A 18 4.69 0.24 2.02
CA VAL A 18 4.11 1.46 1.44
C VAL A 18 3.24 1.12 0.22
N GLU A 19 3.71 0.27 -0.68
CA GLU A 19 2.98 -0.16 -1.87
C GLU A 19 1.68 -0.89 -1.51
N ARG A 20 1.70 -1.75 -0.48
CA ARG A 20 0.53 -2.47 0.01
C ARG A 20 -0.53 -1.52 0.58
N ILE A 21 -0.14 -0.48 1.30
CA ILE A 21 -1.07 0.56 1.79
C ILE A 21 -1.75 1.28 0.62
N PHE A 22 -0.98 1.69 -0.40
CA PHE A 22 -1.55 2.31 -1.59
C PHE A 22 -2.45 1.34 -2.38
N GLY A 23 -2.12 0.04 -2.39
CA GLY A 23 -2.97 -1.00 -2.96
C GLY A 23 -4.34 -1.07 -2.30
N ILE A 24 -4.40 -1.02 -0.96
CA ILE A 24 -5.66 -0.99 -0.20
C ILE A 24 -6.45 0.27 -0.57
N PHE A 25 -5.81 1.43 -0.62
CA PHE A 25 -6.49 2.69 -0.94
C PHE A 25 -7.04 2.70 -2.37
N LYS A 26 -6.31 2.17 -3.35
CA LYS A 26 -6.78 2.01 -4.73
C LYS A 26 -7.95 1.04 -4.87
N SER A 27 -7.96 -0.03 -4.07
CA SER A 27 -9.06 -0.99 -4.03
C SER A 27 -10.33 -0.39 -3.40
N ARG A 28 -10.15 0.37 -2.30
CA ARG A 28 -11.23 0.97 -1.51
C ARG A 28 -11.83 2.22 -2.13
N PHE A 29 -10.99 3.14 -2.57
CA PHE A 29 -11.39 4.48 -2.96
C PHE A 29 -11.08 4.65 -4.44
N THR A 30 -12.15 4.75 -5.24
CA THR A 30 -12.06 4.92 -6.70
C THR A 30 -11.25 6.14 -7.12
N ILE A 31 -11.16 7.16 -6.25
CA ILE A 31 -10.36 8.37 -6.47
C ILE A 31 -8.86 8.10 -6.68
N PHE A 32 -8.33 6.96 -6.20
CA PHE A 32 -6.92 6.59 -6.42
C PHE A 32 -6.71 5.67 -7.63
N LYS A 33 -7.77 5.23 -8.33
CA LYS A 33 -7.62 4.36 -9.51
C LYS A 33 -7.00 5.08 -10.71
N SER A 34 -7.15 6.39 -10.79
CA SER A 34 -6.47 7.26 -11.74
C SER A 34 -5.66 8.32 -11.00
N ALA A 35 -4.68 8.93 -11.68
CA ALA A 35 -3.94 10.05 -11.12
C ALA A 35 -4.93 11.21 -10.85
N PRO A 36 -5.12 11.63 -9.59
CA PRO A 36 -6.05 12.70 -9.29
C PRO A 36 -5.56 14.00 -9.93
N PRO A 37 -6.40 14.77 -10.64
CA PRO A 37 -6.01 16.02 -11.29
C PRO A 37 -5.88 17.17 -10.28
N PHE A 38 -5.34 16.90 -9.10
CA PHE A 38 -5.21 17.84 -8.00
C PHE A 38 -3.76 18.22 -7.77
N LEU A 39 -3.56 19.42 -7.22
CA LEU A 39 -2.25 19.85 -6.73
C LEU A 39 -1.74 18.89 -5.65
N PHE A 40 -0.42 18.79 -5.53
CA PHE A 40 0.23 17.87 -4.58
C PHE A 40 -0.31 18.03 -3.15
N LYS A 41 -0.52 19.27 -2.68
CA LYS A 41 -1.10 19.55 -1.36
C LYS A 41 -2.45 18.85 -1.17
N THR A 42 -3.33 18.95 -2.16
CA THR A 42 -4.65 18.32 -2.13
C THR A 42 -4.55 16.79 -2.21
N GLN A 43 -3.58 16.25 -2.95
CA GLN A 43 -3.34 14.80 -2.97
C GLN A 43 -2.93 14.28 -1.57
N VAL A 44 -2.10 15.02 -0.83
CA VAL A 44 -1.73 14.68 0.54
C VAL A 44 -2.95 14.71 1.47
N GLU A 45 -3.77 15.77 1.38
CA GLU A 45 -5.01 15.88 2.16
C GLU A 45 -5.99 14.73 1.88
N LEU A 46 -6.11 14.30 0.62
CA LEU A 46 -6.92 13.15 0.23
C LEU A 46 -6.42 11.84 0.85
N VAL A 47 -5.11 11.59 0.83
CA VAL A 47 -4.52 10.39 1.46
C VAL A 47 -4.81 10.38 2.96
N LEU A 48 -4.67 11.51 3.65
CA LEU A 48 -4.97 11.64 5.08
C LEU A 48 -6.46 11.42 5.39
N ALA A 49 -7.35 12.02 4.59
CA ALA A 49 -8.80 11.86 4.75
C ALA A 49 -9.23 10.39 4.54
N CYS A 50 -8.70 9.74 3.50
CA CYS A 50 -8.97 8.33 3.23
C CYS A 50 -8.40 7.40 4.31
N ALA A 51 -7.23 7.71 4.87
CA ALA A 51 -6.67 6.97 6.00
C ALA A 51 -7.55 7.09 7.26
N ALA A 52 -7.97 8.31 7.60
CA ALA A 52 -8.85 8.56 8.74
C ALA A 52 -10.20 7.83 8.58
N LEU A 53 -10.80 7.92 7.39
CA LEU A 53 -12.04 7.23 7.07
C LEU A 53 -11.89 5.71 7.12
N HIS A 54 -10.80 5.17 6.57
CA HIS A 54 -10.51 3.74 6.64
C HIS A 54 -10.39 3.24 8.08
N ASN A 55 -9.65 3.96 8.92
CA ASN A 55 -9.46 3.61 10.32
C ASN A 55 -10.76 3.71 11.11
N PHE A 56 -11.58 4.73 10.84
CA PHE A 56 -12.88 4.90 11.48
C PHE A 56 -13.82 3.74 11.12
N LEU A 57 -13.95 3.43 9.83
CA LEU A 57 -14.80 2.32 9.37
C LEU A 57 -14.32 0.97 9.91
N HIS A 58 -13.00 0.75 9.99
CA HIS A 58 -12.45 -0.48 10.56
C HIS A 58 -12.74 -0.63 12.06
N LYS A 59 -12.80 0.49 12.79
CA LYS A 59 -13.09 0.50 14.22
C LYS A 59 -14.58 0.31 14.54
N GLU A 60 -15.44 0.99 13.79
CA GLU A 60 -16.87 1.09 14.10
C GLU A 60 -17.73 0.03 13.40
N CYS A 61 -17.32 -0.39 12.21
CA CYS A 61 -17.92 -1.52 11.51
C CYS A 61 -16.90 -2.66 11.56
N CYS A 62 -17.21 -3.77 12.23
CA CYS A 62 -16.49 -5.03 12.08
C CYS A 62 -16.61 -5.50 10.61
N TYR A 63 -15.93 -4.81 9.70
CA TYR A 63 -15.84 -5.15 8.30
C TYR A 63 -14.87 -6.32 8.24
N ASP A 64 -15.43 -7.49 8.53
CA ASP A 64 -14.80 -8.76 8.32
C ASP A 64 -14.59 -8.96 6.81
N GLU A 65 -13.47 -9.58 6.47
CA GLU A 65 -13.13 -10.00 5.12
C GLU A 65 -12.94 -8.87 4.09
N PHE A 66 -11.84 -8.16 4.23
CA PHE A 66 -11.09 -7.75 3.04
C PHE A 66 -9.75 -8.44 3.04
N SER A 67 -9.85 -9.77 2.97
CA SER A 67 -8.74 -10.64 2.67
C SER A 67 -8.12 -10.18 1.36
N ILE A 68 -6.98 -9.49 1.52
CA ILE A 68 -6.01 -9.32 0.46
C ILE A 68 -5.59 -10.76 0.16
N GLU A 69 -6.04 -11.32 -0.96
CA GLU A 69 -5.31 -12.44 -1.53
C GLU A 69 -3.89 -11.95 -1.71
N VAL A 70 -3.01 -12.44 -0.84
CA VAL A 70 -1.57 -12.25 -0.97
C VAL A 70 -1.24 -13.00 -2.24
N VAL A 71 -1.28 -12.29 -3.39
CA VAL A 71 -0.65 -12.78 -4.60
C VAL A 71 0.84 -12.66 -4.31
N ASP A 72 1.37 -13.69 -3.65
CA ASP A 72 2.79 -14.02 -3.69
C ASP A 72 3.09 -14.27 -5.16
N GLU A 73 3.50 -13.23 -5.87
CA GLU A 73 4.14 -13.36 -7.16
C GLU A 73 5.49 -14.05 -6.86
N PRO A 74 5.70 -15.30 -7.32
CA PRO A 74 6.90 -16.02 -7.00
C PRO A 74 8.07 -15.26 -7.63
N SER A 75 8.88 -14.65 -6.77
CA SER A 75 10.09 -13.93 -7.11
C SER A 75 10.83 -14.67 -8.22
N SER A 76 10.77 -14.08 -9.41
CA SER A 76 11.33 -14.58 -10.64
C SER A 76 12.77 -15.06 -10.43
N SER A 77 12.94 -16.37 -10.66
CA SER A 77 14.12 -17.01 -11.24
C SER A 77 15.48 -16.61 -10.69
N ILE A 78 15.96 -17.39 -9.71
CA ILE A 78 17.37 -17.77 -9.70
C ILE A 78 17.63 -18.58 -10.97
N LYS A 79 18.48 -18.06 -11.86
CA LYS A 79 19.19 -18.86 -12.86
C LYS A 79 20.67 -18.46 -12.88
N PRO A 80 21.55 -19.42 -13.16
CA PRO A 80 22.91 -19.53 -12.61
C PRO A 80 23.90 -18.49 -13.11
#